data_AF-A0A7S2ZRE3-F1
#
_entry.id   AF-A0A7S2ZRE3-F1
#
_cell.length_a   1.000
_cell.length_b   1.000
_cell.length_c   1.000
_cell.angle_alpha   90.00
_cell.angle_beta   90.00
_cell.angle_gamma   90.00
#
_symmetry.space_group_name_H-M   'P 1'
#
loop_
_entity.id
_entity.type
_entity.pdbx_description
1 polymer ?
#
loop_
_entity_poly.entity_id
_entity_poly.type
_entity_poly.pdbx_seq_one_letter_code
_entity_poly.pdbx_strand_id
1 'polypeptide(L)'
;MAFLPGSLPPSNFQWRRKQHRSARMKSEDGVVQGVPIEEIEKHPNVKFHRQGILNDEVQKYGEDTKVVKGGSHPEEWSTDPLQRTVVNPPVYHNSTVLFKTTAAYKYAASDWPFTGMWYGRHGNPTSWALEEAFAVIEGGYAACATGSGVAANNAAILAFVESGDHLIVTDGCYDPTREFCDGFLKRFKVETTYVSPLITPDELAKEIRPNTKIVFVESPSSLSFEIMDIPALAKVAHDVRTLPSYAEG
;
A
#
# COMPACT_ATOMS: atom_id res chain seq x y z
N MET A 1 7.93 6.06 -6.03
CA MET A 1 7.37 4.92 -6.81
C MET A 1 6.14 5.44 -7.53
N ALA A 2 6.25 5.83 -8.80
CA ALA A 2 5.16 6.49 -9.50
C ALA A 2 4.15 5.45 -10.00
N PHE A 3 2.91 5.53 -9.51
CA PHE A 3 1.74 4.94 -10.18
C PHE A 3 0.93 6.11 -10.72
N LEU A 4 0.99 6.33 -12.03
CA LEU A 4 0.18 7.38 -12.66
C LEU A 4 -1.28 6.92 -12.84
N PRO A 5 -2.26 7.81 -12.65
CA PRO A 5 -3.67 7.52 -12.87
C PRO A 5 -3.96 7.57 -14.37
N GLY A 6 -4.08 6.40 -15.00
CA GLY A 6 -4.38 6.28 -16.42
C GLY A 6 -4.96 4.91 -16.75
N SER A 7 -6.29 4.86 -16.86
CA SER A 7 -7.09 3.80 -17.50
C SER A 7 -6.50 2.39 -17.45
N LEU A 8 -6.72 1.68 -16.34
CA LEU A 8 -6.63 0.23 -16.33
C LEU A 8 -7.61 -0.34 -17.39
N PRO A 9 -7.17 -1.21 -18.31
CA PRO A 9 -8.10 -1.94 -19.16
C PRO A 9 -9.01 -2.80 -18.27
N PRO A 10 -10.33 -2.83 -18.52
CA PRO A 10 -11.22 -3.69 -17.77
C PRO A 10 -10.88 -5.15 -18.09
N SER A 11 -10.81 -5.98 -17.05
CA SER A 11 -10.51 -7.41 -17.08
C SER A 11 -9.05 -7.80 -17.32
N ASN A 12 -8.31 -8.02 -16.23
CA ASN A 12 -7.43 -9.18 -15.99
C ASN A 12 -6.48 -9.00 -14.80
N PHE A 13 -6.56 -7.90 -14.05
CA PHE A 13 -5.95 -7.76 -12.73
C PHE A 13 -6.75 -8.56 -11.66
N GLN A 14 -6.79 -9.89 -11.81
CA GLN A 14 -7.27 -10.79 -10.77
C GLN A 14 -6.11 -11.08 -9.81
N TRP A 15 -5.88 -10.17 -8.85
CA TRP A 15 -5.21 -10.58 -7.61
C TRP A 15 -5.98 -11.79 -7.06
N ARG A 16 -5.27 -12.87 -6.73
CA ARG A 16 -5.77 -14.22 -6.40
C ARG A 16 -7.08 -14.24 -5.59
N ARG A 17 -8.23 -14.09 -6.26
CA ARG A 17 -9.57 -14.33 -5.69
C ARG A 17 -9.78 -15.80 -5.29
N LYS A 18 -8.91 -16.71 -5.72
CA LYS A 18 -9.07 -18.16 -5.51
C LYS A 18 -8.37 -18.71 -4.27
N GLN A 19 -7.46 -17.99 -3.61
CA GLN A 19 -6.74 -18.54 -2.45
C GLN A 19 -7.25 -18.10 -1.07
N HIS A 20 -8.10 -17.08 -0.98
CA HIS A 20 -8.67 -16.62 0.30
C HIS A 20 -10.01 -17.28 0.69
N ARG A 21 -10.46 -18.34 0.00
CA ARG A 21 -11.68 -19.06 0.38
C ARG A 21 -11.51 -20.08 1.51
N SER A 22 -10.32 -20.28 2.06
CA SER A 22 -10.05 -21.40 2.99
C SER A 22 -9.83 -21.03 4.46
N ALA A 23 -10.04 -19.78 4.89
CA ALA A 23 -10.06 -19.43 6.31
C ALA A 23 -11.47 -19.07 6.82
N ARG A 24 -12.49 -19.87 6.46
CA ARG A 24 -13.72 -19.90 7.26
C ARG A 24 -13.40 -20.59 8.59
N MET A 25 -12.91 -19.82 9.54
CA MET A 25 -12.99 -20.23 10.94
C MET A 25 -14.50 -20.23 11.27
N LYS A 26 -15.10 -21.42 11.31
CA LYS A 26 -16.44 -21.59 11.87
C LYS A 26 -16.32 -21.22 13.36
N SER A 27 -16.59 -19.97 13.73
CA SER A 27 -17.02 -19.71 15.10
C SER A 27 -18.27 -20.56 15.32
N GLU A 28 -18.38 -21.23 16.46
CA GLU A 28 -19.26 -22.40 16.62
C GLU A 28 -20.74 -22.14 16.27
N ASP A 29 -21.20 -20.88 16.19
CA ASP A 29 -22.55 -20.54 15.72
C ASP A 29 -22.62 -19.34 14.76
N GLY A 30 -21.50 -18.86 14.21
CA GLY A 30 -21.52 -17.68 13.33
C GLY A 30 -21.91 -16.36 14.02
N VAL A 31 -21.78 -16.29 15.35
CA VAL A 31 -22.22 -15.17 16.19
C VAL A 31 -21.04 -14.62 17.01
N VAL A 32 -20.94 -13.30 17.11
CA VAL A 32 -19.97 -12.56 17.93
C VAL A 32 -20.77 -11.64 18.87
N GLN A 33 -20.67 -11.84 20.18
CA GLN A 33 -21.45 -11.09 21.20
C GLN A 33 -22.99 -11.20 21.10
N GLY A 34 -23.54 -12.26 20.52
CA GLY A 34 -24.99 -12.36 20.26
C GLY A 34 -25.45 -11.69 18.96
N VAL A 35 -24.52 -11.07 18.22
CA VAL A 35 -24.74 -10.47 16.89
C VAL A 35 -24.19 -11.43 15.84
N PRO A 36 -25.00 -11.89 14.86
CA PRO A 36 -24.51 -12.67 13.73
C PRO A 36 -23.34 -11.96 13.03
N ILE A 37 -22.32 -12.71 12.59
CA ILE A 37 -21.20 -12.15 11.82
C ILE A 37 -21.73 -11.37 10.61
N GLU A 38 -22.78 -11.85 9.96
CA GLU A 38 -23.46 -11.18 8.86
C GLU A 38 -24.04 -9.81 9.22
N GLU A 39 -24.40 -9.59 10.49
CA GLU A 39 -24.90 -8.32 11.01
C GLU A 39 -23.75 -7.39 11.42
N ILE A 40 -22.61 -7.94 11.86
CA ILE A 40 -21.35 -7.21 12.03
C ILE A 40 -20.83 -6.73 10.67
N GLU A 41 -20.77 -7.60 9.66
CA GLU A 41 -20.35 -7.27 8.29
C GLU A 41 -21.23 -6.21 7.63
N LYS A 42 -22.49 -6.05 8.10
CA LYS A 42 -23.46 -5.04 7.64
C LYS A 42 -23.48 -3.79 8.52
N HIS A 43 -22.78 -3.78 9.65
CA HIS A 43 -22.81 -2.65 10.57
C HIS A 43 -22.21 -1.41 9.88
N PRO A 44 -22.84 -0.22 9.96
CA PRO A 44 -22.42 0.97 9.21
C PRO A 44 -21.00 1.45 9.54
N ASN A 45 -20.49 1.06 10.72
CA ASN A 45 -19.12 1.35 11.18
C ASN A 45 -18.14 0.16 10.97
N VAL A 46 -18.64 -0.97 10.45
CA VAL A 46 -17.79 -2.05 9.88
C VAL A 46 -17.76 -1.80 8.38
N LYS A 47 -17.38 -0.59 7.99
CA LYS A 47 -16.88 -0.34 6.65
C LYS A 47 -15.47 -0.89 6.66
N PHE A 48 -15.28 -2.03 6.03
CA PHE A 48 -13.96 -2.60 5.77
C PHE A 48 -13.09 -1.48 5.20
N HIS A 49 -12.04 -1.10 5.93
CA HIS A 49 -11.13 0.01 5.59
C HIS A 49 -10.28 -0.26 4.33
N ARG A 50 -10.73 -1.17 3.45
CA ARG A 50 -10.07 -1.54 2.19
C ARG A 50 -10.99 -1.96 1.05
N GLN A 51 -12.27 -1.56 1.01
CA GLN A 51 -13.00 -1.52 -0.28
C GLN A 51 -12.44 -0.39 -1.16
N GLY A 52 -11.13 -0.40 -1.46
CA GLY A 52 -10.44 0.78 -1.93
C GLY A 52 -10.45 1.86 -0.86
N ILE A 53 -9.33 2.51 -0.65
CA ILE A 53 -9.33 3.76 0.11
C ILE A 53 -9.80 4.88 -0.84
N LEU A 54 -10.97 4.64 -1.42
CA LEU A 54 -11.62 5.48 -2.39
C LEU A 54 -12.96 5.80 -1.77
N ASN A 55 -12.98 6.85 -0.94
CA ASN A 55 -14.17 7.65 -0.91
C ASN A 55 -14.37 8.18 -2.35
N ASP A 56 -15.15 7.45 -3.15
CA ASP A 56 -15.40 7.75 -4.57
C ASP A 56 -15.86 9.19 -4.76
N GLU A 57 -16.49 9.78 -3.74
CA GLU A 57 -16.85 11.21 -3.71
C GLU A 57 -15.62 12.11 -3.60
N VAL A 58 -14.67 11.81 -2.71
CA VAL A 58 -13.46 12.63 -2.51
C VAL A 58 -12.55 12.59 -3.74
N GLN A 59 -12.56 11.49 -4.48
CA GLN A 59 -11.80 11.39 -5.73
C GLN A 59 -12.26 12.37 -6.82
N LYS A 60 -13.53 12.81 -6.78
CA LYS A 60 -14.11 13.78 -7.72
C LYS A 60 -13.71 15.22 -7.43
N TYR A 61 -13.20 15.52 -6.24
CA TYR A 61 -12.83 16.87 -5.85
C TYR A 61 -11.52 17.33 -6.51
N GLY A 62 -11.31 18.65 -6.56
CA GLY A 62 -10.02 19.23 -6.93
C GLY A 62 -8.94 18.98 -5.88
N GLU A 63 -7.66 19.14 -6.27
CA GLU A 63 -6.49 18.82 -5.43
C GLU A 63 -6.52 19.51 -4.06
N ASP A 64 -6.78 20.81 -4.00
CA ASP A 64 -6.85 21.57 -2.74
C ASP A 64 -7.89 21.00 -1.77
N THR A 65 -9.01 20.51 -2.31
CA THR A 65 -10.07 19.91 -1.50
C THR A 65 -9.69 18.50 -1.07
N LYS A 66 -9.00 17.73 -1.91
CA LYS A 66 -8.46 16.40 -1.56
C LYS A 66 -7.48 16.49 -0.39
N VAL A 67 -6.61 17.50 -0.37
CA VAL A 67 -5.66 17.72 0.74
C VAL A 67 -6.37 17.93 2.08
N VAL A 68 -7.53 18.60 2.07
CA VAL A 68 -8.31 18.87 3.30
C VAL A 68 -9.24 17.70 3.68
N LYS A 69 -9.82 17.02 2.68
CA LYS A 69 -10.88 16.02 2.89
C LYS A 69 -10.40 14.58 2.87
N GLY A 70 -9.21 14.30 2.34
CA GLY A 70 -8.62 12.97 2.34
C GLY A 70 -8.51 12.43 3.77
N GLY A 71 -9.11 11.27 4.03
CA GLY A 71 -9.12 10.62 5.35
C GLY A 71 -10.00 11.29 6.40
N SER A 72 -10.82 12.27 6.03
CA SER A 72 -11.73 12.96 6.95
C SER A 72 -13.04 12.18 7.10
N HIS A 73 -13.21 11.56 8.27
CA HIS A 73 -14.40 10.79 8.66
C HIS A 73 -15.00 11.30 9.97
N PRO A 74 -15.48 12.55 10.02
CA PRO A 74 -16.03 13.14 11.23
C PRO A 74 -17.21 12.33 11.80
N GLU A 75 -17.98 11.64 10.96
CA GLU A 75 -19.05 10.74 11.38
C GLU A 75 -18.57 9.52 12.19
N GLU A 76 -17.29 9.14 12.08
CA GLU A 76 -16.71 7.97 12.75
C GLU A 76 -15.94 8.32 14.03
N TRP A 77 -15.65 9.60 14.27
CA TRP A 77 -14.72 10.03 15.32
C TRP A 77 -15.33 10.24 16.70
N SER A 78 -16.66 10.35 16.77
CA SER A 78 -17.39 10.66 17.99
C SER A 78 -18.56 9.73 18.17
N THR A 79 -18.78 9.29 19.41
CA THR A 79 -19.96 8.53 19.82
C THR A 79 -20.98 9.41 20.55
N ASP A 80 -20.91 10.73 20.35
CA ASP A 80 -21.80 11.69 20.99
C ASP A 80 -23.26 11.42 20.60
N PRO A 81 -24.20 11.31 21.57
CA PRO A 81 -25.58 10.96 21.28
C PRO A 81 -26.34 12.04 20.49
N LEU A 82 -25.81 13.28 20.42
CA LEU A 82 -26.36 14.35 19.61
C LEU A 82 -25.68 14.46 18.23
N GLN A 83 -24.89 13.45 17.83
CA GLN A 83 -24.16 13.37 16.56
C GLN A 83 -23.19 14.53 16.33
N ARG A 84 -22.66 15.11 17.42
CA ARG A 84 -21.62 16.14 17.33
C ARG A 84 -20.26 15.49 17.14
N THR A 85 -19.40 16.16 16.37
CA THR A 85 -18.07 15.67 16.02
C THR A 85 -17.03 16.79 15.97
N VAL A 86 -15.78 16.40 15.77
CA VAL A 86 -14.61 17.27 15.68
C VAL A 86 -14.14 17.41 14.24
N VAL A 87 -13.44 18.50 13.94
CA VAL A 87 -12.94 18.80 12.58
C VAL A 87 -11.71 17.97 12.23
N ASN A 88 -10.85 17.69 13.20
CA ASN A 88 -9.59 16.99 13.00
C ASN A 88 -9.71 15.53 13.51
N PRO A 89 -9.07 14.56 12.84
CA PRO A 89 -9.01 13.19 13.33
C PRO A 89 -8.49 13.15 14.78
N PRO A 90 -9.16 12.45 15.71
CA PRO A 90 -8.62 12.24 17.04
C PRO A 90 -7.29 11.50 16.99
N VAL A 91 -6.42 11.75 17.98
CA VAL A 91 -5.10 11.11 18.08
C VAL A 91 -5.21 9.85 18.94
N TYR A 92 -5.04 8.68 18.31
CA TYR A 92 -5.05 7.38 18.95
C TYR A 92 -3.62 6.96 19.29
N HIS A 93 -3.25 7.10 20.57
CA HIS A 93 -2.04 6.49 21.12
C HIS A 93 -2.38 5.13 21.71
N ASN A 94 -2.21 4.08 20.92
CA ASN A 94 -2.48 2.73 21.35
C ASN A 94 -1.43 1.73 20.84
N SER A 95 -1.21 0.70 21.66
CA SER A 95 -0.61 -0.56 21.21
C SER A 95 -1.68 -1.64 21.28
N THR A 96 -2.12 -1.96 22.49
CA THR A 96 -3.10 -3.02 22.76
C THR A 96 -4.53 -2.52 22.52
N VAL A 97 -5.35 -3.34 21.87
CA VAL A 97 -6.78 -3.10 21.64
C VAL A 97 -7.58 -4.05 22.52
N LEU A 98 -8.63 -3.53 23.16
CA LEU A 98 -9.53 -4.33 23.98
C LEU A 98 -10.69 -4.86 23.12
N PHE A 99 -10.96 -6.16 23.26
CA PHE A 99 -12.08 -6.82 22.62
C PHE A 99 -13.08 -7.23 23.69
N LYS A 100 -14.36 -6.88 23.50
CA LYS A 100 -15.40 -7.23 24.46
C LYS A 100 -15.68 -8.75 24.53
N THR A 101 -15.32 -9.52 23.50
CA THR A 101 -15.39 -11.00 23.50
C THR A 101 -14.22 -11.62 22.75
N THR A 102 -13.93 -12.88 23.08
CA THR A 102 -13.00 -13.74 22.34
C THR A 102 -13.42 -13.95 20.88
N ALA A 103 -14.71 -13.94 20.57
CA ALA A 103 -15.20 -14.08 19.19
C ALA A 103 -14.84 -12.85 18.34
N ALA A 104 -15.01 -11.63 18.87
CA ALA A 104 -14.58 -10.40 18.20
C ALA A 104 -13.06 -10.36 17.99
N TYR A 105 -12.30 -10.84 18.98
CA TYR A 105 -10.87 -11.05 18.83
C TYR A 105 -10.57 -12.05 17.68
N LYS A 106 -11.12 -13.27 17.69
CA LYS A 106 -10.82 -14.24 16.62
C LYS A 106 -11.19 -13.72 15.22
N TYR A 107 -12.30 -13.00 15.10
CA TYR A 107 -12.69 -12.36 13.85
C TYR A 107 -11.67 -11.31 13.39
N ALA A 108 -11.28 -10.39 14.27
CA ALA A 108 -10.33 -9.34 13.92
C ALA A 108 -8.91 -9.87 13.61
N ALA A 109 -8.58 -11.11 13.99
CA ALA A 109 -7.36 -11.82 13.56
C ALA A 109 -7.52 -12.59 12.23
N SER A 110 -8.74 -12.93 11.83
CA SER A 110 -8.99 -13.99 10.83
C SER A 110 -8.57 -13.62 9.41
N ASP A 111 -8.64 -12.34 9.06
CA ASP A 111 -8.23 -11.81 7.76
C ASP A 111 -7.40 -10.54 7.97
N TRP A 112 -6.44 -10.62 8.90
CA TRP A 112 -5.55 -9.51 9.23
C TRP A 112 -4.70 -9.10 8.00
N PRO A 113 -4.54 -7.78 7.70
CA PRO A 113 -5.01 -6.58 8.42
C PRO A 113 -6.38 -6.01 8.00
N PHE A 114 -7.23 -6.79 7.34
CA PHE A 114 -8.44 -6.31 6.64
C PHE A 114 -9.70 -6.24 7.51
N THR A 115 -9.65 -6.71 8.75
CA THR A 115 -10.79 -6.82 9.67
C THR A 115 -10.88 -5.69 10.72
N GLY A 116 -10.10 -4.61 10.56
CA GLY A 116 -10.12 -3.43 11.43
C GLY A 116 -9.03 -3.43 12.51
N MET A 117 -9.25 -2.67 13.59
CA MET A 117 -8.18 -2.35 14.55
C MET A 117 -7.87 -3.57 15.42
N TRP A 118 -6.69 -4.16 15.20
CA TRP A 118 -6.22 -5.35 15.93
C TRP A 118 -5.20 -5.02 17.02
N TYR A 119 -4.16 -4.31 16.61
CA TYR A 119 -3.02 -3.92 17.41
C TYR A 119 -2.40 -2.69 16.75
N GLY A 120 -2.02 -1.68 17.54
CA GLY A 120 -1.64 -0.36 17.04
C GLY A 120 -0.46 -0.35 16.07
N ARG A 121 0.39 -1.39 16.07
CA ARG A 121 1.43 -1.60 15.04
C ARG A 121 0.86 -1.69 13.62
N HIS A 122 -0.37 -2.15 13.48
CA HIS A 122 -1.03 -2.40 12.19
C HIS A 122 -1.91 -1.22 11.74
N GLY A 123 -1.78 -0.11 12.45
CA GLY A 123 -2.54 1.10 12.24
C GLY A 123 -3.72 1.23 13.19
N ASN A 124 -4.21 2.45 13.24
CA ASN A 124 -5.34 2.91 14.03
C ASN A 124 -6.03 4.05 13.25
N PRO A 125 -7.18 4.56 13.71
CA PRO A 125 -7.91 5.60 12.99
C PRO A 125 -7.06 6.84 12.64
N THR A 126 -6.06 7.19 13.45
CA THR A 126 -5.16 8.31 13.16
C THR A 126 -4.22 8.00 11.99
N SER A 127 -3.56 6.84 11.98
CA SER A 127 -2.66 6.47 10.89
C SER A 127 -3.41 6.18 9.60
N TRP A 128 -4.59 5.57 9.68
CA TRP A 128 -5.41 5.27 8.50
C TRP A 128 -5.93 6.53 7.83
N ALA A 129 -6.35 7.54 8.60
CA ALA A 129 -6.74 8.84 8.03
C ALA A 129 -5.58 9.47 7.22
N LEU A 130 -4.34 9.37 7.73
CA LEU A 130 -3.15 9.82 6.99
C LEU A 130 -2.90 9.00 5.72
N GLU A 131 -2.96 7.67 5.82
CA GLU A 131 -2.77 6.76 4.69
C GLU A 131 -3.83 6.99 3.60
N GLU A 132 -5.08 7.23 3.99
CA GLU A 132 -6.14 7.59 3.06
C GLU A 132 -5.91 8.93 2.39
N ALA A 133 -5.55 9.95 3.15
CA ALA A 133 -5.22 11.25 2.57
C ALA A 133 -4.13 11.13 1.50
N PHE A 134 -3.06 10.41 1.80
CA PHE A 134 -1.97 10.15 0.84
C PHE A 134 -2.44 9.36 -0.38
N ALA A 135 -3.20 8.28 -0.18
CA ALA A 135 -3.71 7.47 -1.30
C ALA A 135 -4.60 8.30 -2.24
N VAL A 136 -5.43 9.17 -1.68
CA VAL A 136 -6.32 10.07 -2.44
C VAL A 136 -5.53 11.09 -3.25
N ILE A 137 -4.52 11.72 -2.65
CA ILE A 137 -3.68 12.74 -3.29
C ILE A 137 -2.87 12.13 -4.44
N GLU A 138 -2.26 10.97 -4.22
CA GLU A 138 -1.41 10.28 -5.20
C GLU A 138 -2.22 9.51 -6.27
N GLY A 139 -3.53 9.38 -6.09
CA GLY A 139 -4.37 8.52 -6.94
C GLY A 139 -4.05 7.02 -6.81
N GLY A 140 -3.44 6.63 -5.70
CA GLY A 140 -3.10 5.24 -5.39
C GLY A 140 -4.29 4.46 -4.83
N TYR A 141 -4.20 3.12 -4.86
CA TYR A 141 -5.23 2.25 -4.28
C TYR A 141 -5.26 2.31 -2.74
N ALA A 142 -4.09 2.41 -2.12
CA ALA A 142 -3.87 2.52 -0.69
C ALA A 142 -2.46 3.08 -0.41
N ALA A 143 -2.24 3.60 0.80
CA ALA A 143 -0.92 3.95 1.30
C ALA A 143 -0.59 3.15 2.58
N CYS A 144 0.67 3.23 3.01
CA CYS A 144 1.18 2.61 4.23
C CYS A 144 2.13 3.59 4.92
N ALA A 145 1.82 4.01 6.13
CA ALA A 145 2.65 4.90 6.92
C ALA A 145 3.80 4.12 7.54
N THR A 146 5.01 4.68 7.49
CA THR A 146 6.21 4.09 8.06
C THR A 146 6.95 5.10 8.94
N GLY A 147 7.93 4.62 9.72
CA GLY A 147 8.68 5.48 10.65
C GLY A 147 9.62 6.49 9.97
N SER A 148 9.93 6.32 8.68
CA SER A 148 10.78 7.24 7.91
C SER A 148 10.68 6.96 6.40
N GLY A 149 11.13 7.91 5.57
CA GLY A 149 11.20 7.69 4.11
C GLY A 149 12.11 6.52 3.72
N VAL A 150 13.24 6.33 4.42
CA VAL A 150 14.13 5.17 4.20
C VAL A 150 13.42 3.86 4.55
N ALA A 151 12.64 3.84 5.65
CA ALA A 151 11.84 2.67 5.99
C ALA A 151 10.77 2.36 4.93
N ALA A 152 10.15 3.39 4.33
CA ALA A 152 9.22 3.22 3.22
C ALA A 152 9.90 2.60 1.99
N ASN A 153 11.06 3.13 1.57
CA ASN A 153 11.83 2.60 0.43
C ASN A 153 12.22 1.13 0.67
N ASN A 154 12.79 0.84 1.84
CA ASN A 154 13.24 -0.51 2.17
C ASN A 154 12.07 -1.49 2.25
N ALA A 155 10.95 -1.11 2.88
CA ALA A 155 9.76 -1.95 2.95
C ALA A 155 9.15 -2.19 1.56
N ALA A 156 9.10 -1.16 0.71
CA ALA A 156 8.61 -1.28 -0.65
C ALA A 156 9.48 -2.23 -1.48
N ILE A 157 10.80 -2.18 -1.35
CA ILE A 157 11.71 -3.11 -2.04
C ILE A 157 11.56 -4.53 -1.49
N LEU A 158 11.67 -4.70 -0.17
CA LEU A 158 11.62 -6.01 0.50
C LEU A 158 10.29 -6.75 0.31
N ALA A 159 9.20 -6.03 -0.01
CA ALA A 159 7.91 -6.65 -0.28
C ALA A 159 7.88 -7.48 -1.58
N PHE A 160 8.83 -7.28 -2.51
CA PHE A 160 8.81 -7.93 -3.82
C PHE A 160 10.04 -8.77 -4.16
N VAL A 161 11.14 -8.63 -3.41
CA VAL A 161 12.42 -9.28 -3.75
C VAL A 161 12.73 -10.44 -2.81
N GLU A 162 13.37 -11.46 -3.37
CA GLU A 162 13.94 -12.61 -2.67
C GLU A 162 15.37 -12.91 -3.15
N SER A 163 16.06 -13.82 -2.45
CA SER A 163 17.43 -14.21 -2.81
C SER A 163 17.52 -14.70 -4.25
N GLY A 164 18.41 -14.10 -5.05
CA GLY A 164 18.59 -14.40 -6.47
C GLY A 164 17.90 -13.41 -7.40
N ASP A 165 17.11 -12.47 -6.87
CA ASP A 165 16.49 -11.40 -7.66
C ASP A 165 17.46 -10.28 -8.01
N HIS A 166 17.05 -9.47 -8.97
CA HIS A 166 17.77 -8.31 -9.46
C HIS A 166 16.91 -7.04 -9.43
N LEU A 167 17.52 -5.90 -9.11
CA LEU A 167 16.92 -4.57 -9.20
C LEU A 167 17.71 -3.69 -10.15
N ILE A 168 17.00 -2.79 -10.81
CA ILE A 168 17.60 -1.65 -11.50
C ILE A 168 17.29 -0.39 -10.68
N VAL A 169 18.30 0.39 -10.34
CA VAL A 169 18.17 1.62 -9.55
C VAL A 169 18.81 2.78 -10.31
N THR A 170 18.15 3.92 -10.38
CA THR A 170 18.76 5.12 -10.96
C THR A 170 19.91 5.62 -10.08
N ASP A 171 21.05 5.97 -10.67
CA ASP A 171 22.26 6.34 -9.95
C ASP A 171 22.11 7.66 -9.17
N GLY A 172 21.14 8.50 -9.56
CA GLY A 172 20.72 9.70 -8.84
C GLY A 172 19.75 9.43 -7.68
N CYS A 173 19.62 8.19 -7.21
CA CYS A 173 18.78 7.88 -6.05
C CYS A 173 19.38 8.45 -4.76
N TYR A 174 18.52 8.70 -3.79
CA TYR A 174 18.93 9.08 -2.43
C TYR A 174 19.94 8.09 -1.83
N ASP A 175 21.06 8.59 -1.28
CA ASP A 175 22.22 7.79 -0.82
C ASP A 175 21.86 6.58 0.07
N PRO A 176 21.00 6.70 1.11
CA PRO A 176 20.56 5.56 1.90
C PRO A 176 19.90 4.43 1.11
N THR A 177 19.26 4.72 -0.03
CA THR A 177 18.70 3.69 -0.93
C THR A 177 19.83 2.89 -1.57
N ARG A 178 20.90 3.56 -2.01
CA ARG A 178 22.11 2.92 -2.55
C ARG A 178 22.81 2.10 -1.48
N GLU A 179 23.00 2.64 -0.27
CA GLU A 179 23.60 1.91 0.87
C GLU A 179 22.80 0.66 1.24
N PHE A 180 21.47 0.74 1.21
CA PHE A 180 20.60 -0.41 1.45
C PHE A 180 20.80 -1.50 0.39
N CYS A 181 20.92 -1.14 -0.88
CA CYS A 181 21.18 -2.06 -1.97
C CYS A 181 22.56 -2.72 -1.86
N ASP A 182 23.62 -1.91 -1.79
CA ASP A 182 25.01 -2.37 -1.79
C ASP A 182 25.40 -3.10 -0.50
N GLY A 183 24.75 -2.77 0.62
CA GLY A 183 25.01 -3.34 1.94
C GLY A 183 24.03 -4.45 2.33
N PHE A 184 22.75 -4.11 2.54
CA PHE A 184 21.76 -5.06 3.05
C PHE A 184 21.37 -6.08 1.98
N LEU A 185 20.83 -5.64 0.85
CA LEU A 185 20.30 -6.54 -0.20
C LEU A 185 21.37 -7.46 -0.77
N LYS A 186 22.57 -6.95 -1.01
CA LYS A 186 23.72 -7.77 -1.46
C LYS A 186 24.00 -8.96 -0.54
N ARG A 187 23.91 -8.79 0.79
CA ARG A 187 24.08 -9.90 1.76
C ARG A 187 22.97 -10.95 1.65
N PHE A 188 21.78 -10.56 1.21
CA PHE A 188 20.65 -11.44 0.93
C PHE A 188 20.62 -11.93 -0.54
N LYS A 189 21.74 -11.78 -1.27
CA LYS A 189 21.92 -12.25 -2.66
C LYS A 189 20.93 -11.63 -3.65
N VAL A 190 20.53 -10.40 -3.37
CA VAL A 190 19.76 -9.57 -4.30
C VAL A 190 20.74 -8.63 -4.99
N GLU A 191 20.79 -8.68 -6.32
CA GLU A 191 21.71 -7.90 -7.14
C GLU A 191 21.10 -6.56 -7.55
N THR A 192 21.95 -5.54 -7.72
CA THR A 192 21.53 -4.21 -8.18
C THR A 192 22.39 -3.75 -9.35
N THR A 193 21.77 -3.39 -10.46
CA THR A 193 22.37 -2.57 -11.52
C THR A 193 22.01 -1.11 -11.30
N TYR A 194 22.99 -0.22 -11.42
CA TYR A 194 22.77 1.22 -11.38
C TYR A 194 22.79 1.80 -12.80
N VAL A 195 21.81 2.66 -13.10
CA VAL A 195 21.63 3.27 -14.43
C VAL A 195 21.61 4.78 -14.36
N SER A 196 22.05 5.44 -15.43
CA SER A 196 22.00 6.90 -15.54
C SER A 196 20.57 7.43 -15.27
N PRO A 197 20.41 8.55 -14.55
CA PRO A 197 19.13 9.25 -14.47
C PRO A 197 18.58 9.73 -15.81
N LEU A 198 19.45 9.82 -16.82
CA LEU A 198 19.09 10.19 -18.20
C LEU A 198 18.94 8.96 -19.11
N ILE A 199 18.80 7.75 -18.54
CA ILE A 199 18.66 6.52 -19.31
C ILE A 199 17.45 6.60 -20.24
N THR A 200 17.65 6.21 -21.50
CA THR A 200 16.56 6.10 -22.48
C THR A 200 15.78 4.80 -22.27
N PRO A 201 14.50 4.74 -22.72
CA PRO A 201 13.71 3.50 -22.68
C PRO A 201 14.42 2.28 -23.32
N ASP A 202 15.12 2.50 -24.44
CA ASP A 202 15.85 1.44 -25.16
C ASP A 202 17.09 0.96 -24.41
N GLU A 203 17.76 1.84 -23.66
CA GLU A 203 18.86 1.46 -22.79
C GLU A 203 18.35 0.70 -21.57
N LEU A 204 17.25 1.17 -20.94
CA LEU A 204 16.63 0.46 -19.83
C LEU A 204 16.24 -0.96 -20.22
N ALA A 205 15.66 -1.15 -21.41
CA ALA A 205 15.26 -2.47 -21.90
C ALA A 205 16.44 -3.46 -21.98
N LYS A 206 17.67 -2.99 -22.23
CA LYS A 206 18.88 -3.83 -22.31
C LYS A 206 19.41 -4.23 -20.93
N GLU A 207 19.12 -3.43 -19.91
CA GLU A 207 19.53 -3.71 -18.52
C GLU A 207 18.58 -4.68 -17.81
N ILE A 208 17.38 -4.90 -18.36
CA ILE A 208 16.42 -5.85 -17.79
C ILE A 208 16.90 -7.29 -18.02
N ARG A 209 16.91 -8.07 -16.93
CA ARG A 209 17.29 -9.48 -16.85
C ARG A 209 16.06 -10.34 -16.55
N PRO A 210 16.11 -11.66 -16.80
CA PRO A 210 14.99 -12.57 -16.47
C PRO A 210 14.54 -12.53 -14.99
N ASN A 211 15.47 -12.22 -14.07
CA ASN A 211 15.24 -12.09 -12.64
C ASN A 211 15.09 -10.64 -12.15
N THR A 212 14.97 -9.63 -13.04
CA THR A 212 14.70 -8.25 -12.62
C THR A 212 13.29 -8.12 -12.04
N LYS A 213 13.16 -7.75 -10.76
CA LYS A 213 11.87 -7.57 -10.08
C LYS A 213 11.43 -6.12 -9.98
N ILE A 214 12.37 -5.20 -9.81
CA ILE A 214 12.09 -3.79 -9.53
C ILE A 214 12.93 -2.91 -10.45
N VAL A 215 12.30 -1.89 -11.01
CA VAL A 215 12.96 -0.70 -11.56
C VAL A 215 12.63 0.46 -10.60
N PHE A 216 13.63 0.90 -9.83
CA PHE A 216 13.50 1.97 -8.86
C PHE A 216 14.02 3.28 -9.46
N VAL A 217 13.15 4.29 -9.49
CA VAL A 217 13.41 5.60 -10.08
C VAL A 217 13.09 6.70 -9.07
N GLU A 218 13.88 7.77 -9.10
CA GLU A 218 13.71 8.96 -8.27
C GLU A 218 13.79 10.19 -9.16
N SER A 219 12.68 10.90 -9.35
CA SER A 219 12.63 12.08 -10.21
C SER A 219 11.92 13.24 -9.50
N PRO A 220 12.57 14.41 -9.36
CA PRO A 220 13.96 14.70 -9.72
C PRO A 220 14.96 13.84 -8.93
N SER A 221 16.13 13.54 -9.51
CA SER A 221 17.20 12.87 -8.76
C SER A 221 17.59 13.65 -7.51
N SER A 222 18.04 12.92 -6.48
CA SER A 222 18.63 13.52 -5.28
C SER A 222 19.85 14.37 -5.63
N LEU A 223 19.88 15.61 -5.12
CA LEU A 223 20.95 16.61 -5.26
C LEU A 223 21.19 17.16 -6.68
N SER A 224 21.16 16.32 -7.72
CA SER A 224 21.46 16.69 -9.11
C SER A 224 20.23 17.03 -9.95
N PHE A 225 19.03 16.67 -9.48
CA PHE A 225 17.73 17.09 -10.04
C PHE A 225 17.45 16.70 -11.50
N GLU A 226 18.05 15.64 -12.03
CA GLU A 226 17.65 15.16 -13.36
C GLU A 226 16.18 14.73 -13.38
N ILE A 227 15.47 15.10 -14.45
CA ILE A 227 14.07 14.74 -14.67
C ILE A 227 14.00 13.54 -15.59
N MET A 228 13.27 12.51 -15.16
CA MET A 228 13.12 11.25 -15.88
C MET A 228 11.78 11.20 -16.59
N ASP A 229 11.72 10.56 -17.75
CA ASP A 229 10.45 10.24 -18.43
C ASP A 229 9.79 9.02 -17.76
N ILE A 230 9.17 9.26 -16.61
CA ILE A 230 8.51 8.23 -15.79
C ILE A 230 7.49 7.41 -16.60
N PRO A 231 6.57 8.00 -17.40
CA PRO A 231 5.67 7.22 -18.25
C PRO A 231 6.40 6.27 -19.22
N ALA A 232 7.45 6.74 -19.91
CA ALA A 232 8.18 5.91 -20.86
C ALA A 232 8.95 4.77 -20.19
N LEU A 233 9.61 5.04 -19.06
CA LEU A 233 10.33 4.02 -18.30
C LEU A 233 9.36 2.98 -17.71
N ALA A 234 8.22 3.42 -17.19
CA ALA A 234 7.18 2.53 -16.67
C ALA A 234 6.61 1.60 -17.75
N LYS A 235 6.44 2.11 -18.98
CA LYS A 235 6.01 1.28 -20.12
C LYS A 235 6.99 0.14 -20.37
N VAL A 236 8.29 0.41 -20.43
CA VAL A 236 9.32 -0.62 -20.63
C VAL A 236 9.30 -1.65 -19.50
N ALA A 237 9.21 -1.20 -18.24
CA ALA A 237 9.15 -2.11 -17.09
C ALA A 237 7.92 -3.03 -17.12
N HIS A 238 6.76 -2.53 -17.56
CA HIS A 238 5.53 -3.33 -17.68
C HIS A 238 5.56 -4.30 -18.86
N ASP A 239 6.07 -3.88 -20.01
CA ASP A 239 6.12 -4.73 -21.20
C ASP A 239 6.92 -6.01 -20.95
N VAL A 240 8.01 -5.94 -20.18
CA VAL A 240 8.84 -7.12 -19.88
C VAL A 240 8.17 -8.07 -18.87
N ARG A 241 7.25 -7.58 -18.03
CA ARG A 241 6.47 -8.41 -17.10
C ARG A 241 5.45 -9.31 -17.80
N THR A 242 5.22 -9.12 -19.10
CA THR A 242 4.36 -9.99 -19.93
C THR A 242 5.07 -11.26 -20.43
N LEU A 243 6.35 -11.46 -20.10
CA LEU A 243 7.09 -12.67 -20.45
C LEU A 243 6.66 -13.88 -19.59
N PRO A 244 6.66 -15.11 -20.14
CA PRO A 244 6.07 -16.30 -19.52
C PRO A 244 6.54 -16.63 -18.09
N SER A 245 7.75 -16.22 -17.70
CA SER A 245 8.32 -16.47 -16.37
C SER A 245 7.58 -15.78 -15.21
N TYR A 246 6.69 -14.82 -15.49
CA TYR A 246 5.90 -14.11 -14.48
C TYR A 246 4.44 -14.55 -14.39
N ALA A 247 3.96 -15.43 -15.29
CA ALA A 247 2.58 -15.90 -15.31
C ALA A 247 2.30 -17.04 -14.31
N GLU A 248 3.33 -17.64 -13.72
CA GLU A 248 3.22 -18.84 -12.86
C GLU A 248 3.59 -18.62 -11.38
N GLY A 249 3.76 -17.36 -10.94
CA GLY A 249 4.08 -16.98 -9.55
C GLY A 249 2.89 -16.93 -8.59
#